data_AF-A0A955X823-F1
#
_entry.id   AF-A0A955X823-F1
#
_cell.length_a   1.000
_cell.length_b   1.000
_cell.length_c   1.000
_cell.angle_alpha   90.00
_cell.angle_beta   90.00
_cell.angle_gamma   90.00
#
_symmetry.space_group_name_H-M   'P 1'
#
loop_
_entity.id
_entity.type
_entity.pdbx_description
1 polymer ?
#
loop_
_entity_poly.entity_id
_entity_poly.type
_entity_poly.pdbx_seq_one_letter_code
_entity_poly.pdbx_strand_id
1 'polypeptide(L)'
;MGFPLWPVALVLGLLVGSFLNVVIARVPVGESIVHPRSRCPKCGYMIPSWFNVPVLSWLALRGRCYSCKAPISVRYPVVELLTGVLFLACFTRFGISWATLAGWILCGSLMAIIFIDIDHFQIPDEISVPGVLLGCLLRPLAFEVPWYSGVVAAALAAGALLALRWGFATLRGIEGHGLRGREAPGHDRGLPRPGGPAPGGALRLHQRHRGRGRPAPRDAPARRGAASRGP
;
A
#
# COMPACT_ATOMS: atom_id res chain seq x y z
N MET A 1 8.71 33.36 -23.16
CA MET A 1 8.87 31.91 -23.40
C MET A 1 8.54 31.20 -22.10
N GLY A 2 7.32 30.66 -21.96
CA GLY A 2 6.91 29.98 -20.74
C GLY A 2 7.72 28.70 -20.55
N PHE A 3 8.20 28.43 -19.34
CA PHE A 3 8.81 27.14 -19.02
C PHE A 3 7.81 26.03 -19.36
N PRO A 4 8.22 24.99 -20.11
CA PRO A 4 7.34 23.86 -20.35
C PRO A 4 7.00 23.19 -19.02
N LEU A 5 5.73 23.19 -18.64
CA LEU A 5 5.24 22.54 -17.40
C LEU A 5 4.95 21.05 -17.57
N TRP A 6 5.10 20.51 -18.78
CA TRP A 6 4.95 19.07 -19.04
C TRP A 6 5.87 18.17 -18.20
N PRO A 7 7.14 18.53 -17.89
CA PRO A 7 7.98 17.68 -17.05
C PRO A 7 7.44 17.63 -15.62
N VAL A 8 6.84 18.71 -15.14
CA VAL A 8 6.23 18.77 -13.81
C VAL A 8 5.05 17.81 -13.73
N ALA A 9 4.17 17.80 -14.75
CA ALA A 9 3.05 16.86 -14.83
C ALA A 9 3.53 15.39 -14.84
N LEU A 10 4.57 15.09 -15.62
CA LEU A 10 5.15 13.75 -15.68
C LEU A 10 5.75 13.32 -14.33
N VAL A 11 6.56 14.18 -13.70
CA VAL A 11 7.17 13.91 -12.39
C VAL A 11 6.09 13.73 -11.33
N LEU A 12 5.05 14.57 -11.33
CA LEU A 12 3.94 14.42 -10.40
C LEU A 12 3.22 13.08 -10.59
N GLY A 13 2.93 12.68 -11.84
CA GLY A 13 2.30 11.39 -12.13
C GLY A 13 3.17 10.20 -11.73
N LEU A 14 4.49 10.29 -11.91
CA LEU A 14 5.45 9.29 -11.42
C LEU A 14 5.42 9.18 -9.89
N LEU A 15 5.42 10.31 -9.17
CA LEU A 15 5.35 10.34 -7.70
C LEU A 15 4.02 9.76 -7.19
N VAL A 16 2.90 10.16 -7.80
CA VAL A 16 1.58 9.62 -7.49
C VAL A 16 1.54 8.12 -7.78
N GLY A 17 2.06 7.67 -8.93
CA GLY A 17 2.13 6.25 -9.26
C GLY A 17 2.94 5.44 -8.25
N SER A 18 4.01 6.00 -7.68
CA SER A 18 4.78 5.35 -6.63
C SER A 18 3.98 5.22 -5.33
N PHE A 19 3.18 6.24 -4.99
CA PHE A 19 2.22 6.15 -3.89
C PHE A 19 1.10 5.14 -4.18
N LEU A 20 0.62 5.04 -5.41
CA LEU A 20 -0.41 4.07 -5.79
C LEU A 20 0.06 2.62 -5.57
N ASN A 21 1.35 2.30 -5.74
CA ASN A 21 1.87 0.98 -5.37
C ASN A 21 1.64 0.66 -3.88
N VAL A 22 1.69 1.65 -2.99
CA VAL A 22 1.37 1.47 -1.56
C VAL A 22 -0.13 1.25 -1.36
N VAL A 23 -0.97 2.04 -2.06
CA VAL A 23 -2.43 1.92 -2.00
C VAL A 23 -2.87 0.54 -2.46
N ILE A 24 -2.38 0.08 -3.62
CA ILE A 24 -2.68 -1.23 -4.21
C ILE A 24 -2.32 -2.36 -3.24
N ALA A 25 -1.18 -2.28 -2.57
CA ALA A 25 -0.72 -3.34 -1.68
C ALA A 25 -1.46 -3.39 -0.32
N ARG A 26 -2.02 -2.25 0.15
CA ARG A 26 -2.50 -2.12 1.54
C ARG A 26 -4.01 -1.98 1.70
N VAL A 27 -4.68 -1.30 0.75
CA VAL A 27 -6.14 -1.10 0.83
C VAL A 27 -6.91 -2.43 0.87
N PRO A 28 -6.60 -3.45 0.04
CA PRO A 28 -7.37 -4.70 0.03
C PRO A 28 -7.28 -5.50 1.33
N VAL A 29 -6.20 -5.29 2.11
CA VAL A 29 -5.96 -5.97 3.38
C VAL A 29 -6.28 -5.08 4.60
N GLY A 30 -6.82 -3.88 4.38
CA GLY A 30 -7.18 -2.93 5.44
C GLY A 30 -5.98 -2.33 6.20
N GLU A 31 -4.79 -2.38 5.62
CA GLU A 31 -3.59 -1.80 6.24
C GLU A 31 -3.52 -0.28 6.02
N SER A 32 -2.89 0.43 6.95
CA SER A 32 -2.71 1.88 6.83
C SER A 32 -1.76 2.24 5.68
N ILE A 33 -2.20 3.14 4.81
CA ILE A 33 -1.41 3.70 3.70
C ILE A 33 -0.33 4.71 4.16
N VAL A 34 -0.40 5.19 5.41
CA VAL A 34 0.53 6.19 5.95
C VAL A 34 1.66 5.55 6.76
N HIS A 35 1.34 4.54 7.57
CA HIS A 35 2.31 3.86 8.45
C HIS A 35 2.11 2.34 8.42
N PRO A 36 3.18 1.52 8.43
CA PRO A 36 4.60 1.85 8.54
C PRO A 36 5.25 2.23 7.19
N ARG A 37 6.52 2.66 7.21
CA ARG A 37 7.30 2.95 5.99
C ARG A 37 7.45 1.71 5.10
N SER A 38 7.65 1.93 3.80
CA SER A 38 7.94 0.89 2.82
C SER A 38 9.16 0.06 3.25
N ARG A 39 9.05 -1.26 3.20
CA ARG A 39 10.11 -2.20 3.56
C ARG A 39 10.25 -3.28 2.50
N CYS A 40 11.43 -3.84 2.35
CA CYS A 40 11.62 -5.01 1.51
C CYS A 40 10.86 -6.21 2.11
N PRO A 41 10.02 -6.93 1.34
CA PRO A 41 9.28 -8.08 1.86
C PRO A 41 10.17 -9.29 2.18
N LYS A 42 11.39 -9.35 1.64
CA LYS A 42 12.33 -10.47 1.86
C LYS A 42 13.23 -10.25 3.07
N CYS A 43 13.84 -9.08 3.19
CA CYS A 43 14.82 -8.81 4.26
C CYS A 43 14.36 -7.80 5.32
N GLY A 44 13.17 -7.22 5.17
CA GLY A 44 12.66 -6.23 6.11
C GLY A 44 13.40 -4.88 6.09
N TYR A 45 14.39 -4.71 5.20
CA TYR A 45 15.12 -3.45 5.05
C TYR A 45 14.15 -2.30 4.80
N MET A 46 14.15 -1.30 5.68
CA MET A 46 13.35 -0.10 5.49
C MET A 46 13.91 0.69 4.32
N ILE A 47 13.07 0.95 3.33
CA ILE A 47 13.46 1.65 2.11
C ILE A 47 13.56 3.15 2.43
N PRO A 48 14.76 3.76 2.31
CA PRO A 48 14.90 5.20 2.47
C PRO A 48 14.06 5.97 1.46
N SER A 49 13.61 7.17 1.83
CA SER A 49 12.76 8.01 0.97
C SER A 49 13.40 8.38 -0.37
N TRP A 50 14.72 8.46 -0.45
CA TRP A 50 15.44 8.71 -1.72
C TRP A 50 15.43 7.52 -2.69
N PHE A 51 15.06 6.31 -2.24
CA PHE A 51 14.77 5.20 -3.15
C PHE A 51 13.32 5.20 -3.65
N ASN A 52 12.48 6.14 -3.22
CA ASN A 52 11.15 6.34 -3.78
C ASN A 52 11.17 7.22 -5.05
N VAL A 53 12.36 7.48 -5.63
CA VAL A 53 12.44 8.14 -6.94
C VAL A 53 11.89 7.16 -7.99
N PRO A 54 10.70 7.42 -8.55
CA PRO A 54 9.97 6.44 -9.35
C PRO A 54 10.77 6.06 -10.60
N VAL A 55 10.69 4.79 -11.03
CA VAL A 55 11.35 4.18 -12.19
C VAL A 55 12.89 4.22 -12.17
N LEU A 56 13.49 5.38 -11.87
CA LEU A 56 14.94 5.59 -11.81
C LEU A 56 15.60 4.78 -10.71
N SER A 57 14.99 4.69 -9.52
CA SER A 57 15.51 3.85 -8.43
C SER A 57 15.54 2.37 -8.83
N TRP A 58 14.49 1.89 -9.50
CA TRP A 58 14.41 0.51 -9.99
C TRP A 58 15.46 0.24 -11.06
N LEU A 59 15.64 1.15 -12.02
CA LEU A 59 16.67 1.06 -13.06
C LEU A 59 18.09 1.09 -12.46
N ALA A 60 18.37 2.02 -11.55
CA ALA A 60 19.68 2.15 -10.88
C ALA A 60 20.03 0.90 -10.07
N LEU A 61 19.03 0.29 -9.42
CA LEU A 61 19.18 -0.96 -8.68
C LEU A 61 19.10 -2.22 -9.56
N ARG A 62 18.93 -2.07 -10.88
CA ARG A 62 18.75 -3.17 -11.85
C ARG A 62 17.65 -4.14 -11.44
N GLY A 63 16.55 -3.60 -10.91
CA GLY A 63 15.39 -4.35 -10.45
C GLY A 63 15.67 -5.28 -9.25
N ARG A 64 16.64 -4.94 -8.39
CA ARG A 64 16.99 -5.75 -7.21
C ARG A 64 16.99 -4.92 -5.93
N CYS A 65 16.64 -5.53 -4.79
CA CYS A 65 16.74 -4.86 -3.51
C CYS A 65 18.19 -4.44 -3.22
N TYR A 66 18.38 -3.20 -2.73
CA TYR A 66 19.71 -2.69 -2.39
C TYR A 66 20.47 -3.61 -1.42
N SER A 67 19.79 -4.06 -0.36
CA SER A 67 20.36 -4.89 0.72
C SER A 67 20.46 -6.38 0.34
N CYS A 68 19.33 -7.07 0.12
CA CYS A 68 19.33 -8.52 -0.08
C CYS A 68 19.46 -8.99 -1.54
N LYS A 69 19.53 -8.06 -2.51
CA LYS A 69 19.60 -8.34 -3.97
C LYS A 69 18.44 -9.19 -4.52
N ALA A 70 17.40 -9.45 -3.74
CA ALA A 70 16.19 -10.11 -4.21
C ALA A 70 15.53 -9.29 -5.33
N PRO A 71 14.94 -9.93 -6.34
CA PRO A 71 14.30 -9.23 -7.45
C PRO A 71 13.10 -8.41 -6.96
N ILE A 72 12.97 -7.18 -7.48
CA ILE A 72 11.81 -6.30 -7.31
C ILE A 72 10.95 -6.46 -8.56
N SER A 73 9.65 -6.72 -8.37
CA SER A 73 8.72 -6.92 -9.49
C SER A 73 8.71 -5.74 -10.46
N VAL A 74 8.68 -6.04 -11.76
CA VAL A 74 8.55 -5.06 -12.85
C VAL A 74 7.22 -4.31 -12.80
N ARG A 75 6.24 -4.83 -12.06
CA ARG A 75 4.95 -4.18 -11.85
C ARG A 75 5.07 -2.77 -11.26
N TYR A 76 5.99 -2.57 -10.31
CA TYR A 76 6.16 -1.29 -9.64
C TYR A 76 6.51 -0.15 -10.61
N PRO A 77 7.57 -0.26 -11.43
CA PRO A 77 7.88 0.77 -12.42
C PRO A 77 6.84 0.87 -13.54
N VAL A 78 6.10 -0.20 -13.85
CA VAL A 78 5.00 -0.16 -14.84
C VAL A 78 3.85 0.73 -14.34
N VAL A 79 3.40 0.54 -13.09
CA VAL A 79 2.35 1.38 -12.48
C VAL A 79 2.78 2.85 -12.46
N GLU A 80 4.03 3.12 -12.07
CA GLU A 80 4.60 4.46 -12.04
C GLU A 80 4.60 5.11 -13.43
N LEU A 81 5.13 4.42 -14.43
CA LEU A 81 5.24 4.94 -15.80
C LEU A 81 3.86 5.16 -16.43
N LEU A 82 2.93 4.21 -16.28
CA LEU A 82 1.57 4.36 -16.80
C LEU A 82 0.85 5.56 -16.16
N THR A 83 0.99 5.73 -14.85
CA THR A 83 0.41 6.89 -14.14
C THR A 83 1.04 8.19 -14.63
N GLY A 84 2.37 8.23 -14.79
CA GLY A 84 3.10 9.37 -15.37
C GLY A 84 2.62 9.75 -16.76
N VAL A 85 2.45 8.77 -17.65
CA VAL A 85 1.96 8.98 -19.03
C VAL A 85 0.52 9.48 -19.04
N LEU A 86 -0.37 8.90 -18.22
CA LEU A 86 -1.76 9.36 -18.11
C LEU A 86 -1.85 10.80 -17.60
N PHE A 87 -1.04 11.17 -16.62
CA PHE A 87 -0.99 12.53 -16.08
C PHE A 87 -0.49 13.52 -17.12
N LEU A 88 0.58 13.17 -17.83
CA LEU A 88 1.10 13.95 -18.93
C LEU A 88 0.04 14.12 -20.04
N ALA A 89 -0.67 13.06 -20.41
CA ALA A 89 -1.72 13.09 -21.43
C ALA A 89 -2.90 13.99 -21.03
N CYS A 90 -3.32 13.96 -19.76
CA CYS A 90 -4.33 14.90 -19.25
C CYS A 90 -3.84 16.34 -19.34
N PHE A 91 -2.59 16.58 -18.92
CA PHE A 91 -2.00 17.92 -18.92
C PHE A 91 -1.81 18.49 -20.32
N THR A 92 -1.36 17.68 -21.29
CA THR A 92 -1.19 18.12 -22.68
C THR A 92 -2.53 18.40 -23.37
N ARG A 93 -3.60 17.72 -22.95
CA ARG A 93 -4.95 17.92 -23.50
C ARG A 93 -5.66 19.15 -22.93
N PHE A 94 -5.53 19.38 -21.63
CA PHE A 94 -6.36 20.34 -20.87
C PHE A 94 -5.57 21.50 -20.23
N GLY A 95 -4.24 21.47 -20.23
CA GLY A 95 -3.38 22.52 -19.68
C GLY A 95 -3.49 22.68 -18.16
N ILE A 96 -3.30 23.90 -17.65
CA ILE A 96 -3.59 24.23 -16.25
C ILE A 96 -5.08 24.53 -16.14
N SER A 97 -5.87 23.54 -15.74
CA SER A 97 -7.33 23.68 -15.62
C SER A 97 -7.91 22.68 -14.60
N TRP A 98 -9.16 22.92 -14.20
CA TRP A 98 -9.93 21.98 -13.37
C TRP A 98 -10.13 20.63 -14.07
N ALA A 99 -10.19 20.60 -15.40
CA ALA A 99 -10.28 19.36 -16.18
C ALA A 99 -9.02 18.49 -16.02
N THR A 100 -7.84 19.10 -15.97
CA THR A 100 -6.60 18.36 -15.69
C THR A 100 -6.61 17.74 -14.30
N LEU A 101 -7.02 18.50 -13.28
CA LEU A 101 -7.12 17.99 -11.92
C LEU A 101 -8.13 16.83 -11.82
N ALA A 102 -9.31 16.99 -12.43
CA ALA A 102 -10.32 15.94 -12.49
C ALA A 102 -9.79 14.69 -13.21
N GLY A 103 -9.08 14.87 -14.33
CA GLY A 103 -8.44 13.78 -15.07
C GLY A 103 -7.38 13.05 -14.25
N TRP A 104 -6.52 13.77 -13.53
CA TRP A 104 -5.50 13.17 -12.66
C TRP A 104 -6.10 12.36 -11.51
N ILE A 105 -7.14 12.87 -10.86
CA ILE A 105 -7.87 12.14 -9.81
C ILE A 105 -8.50 10.88 -10.41
N LEU A 106 -9.23 11.01 -11.53
CA LEU A 106 -9.87 9.88 -12.19
C LEU A 106 -8.86 8.81 -12.62
N CYS A 107 -7.80 9.19 -13.33
CA CYS A 107 -6.76 8.28 -13.78
C CYS A 107 -6.04 7.62 -12.61
N GLY A 108 -5.71 8.37 -11.55
CA GLY A 108 -5.08 7.81 -10.35
C GLY A 108 -5.97 6.78 -9.64
N SER A 109 -7.25 7.11 -9.45
CA SER A 109 -8.24 6.19 -8.86
C SER A 109 -8.42 4.94 -9.71
N LEU A 110 -8.57 5.07 -11.03
CA LEU A 110 -8.72 3.92 -11.93
C LEU A 110 -7.46 3.05 -11.96
N MET A 111 -6.27 3.64 -11.94
CA MET A 111 -5.02 2.88 -11.84
C MET A 111 -4.98 2.05 -10.55
N ALA A 112 -5.37 2.63 -9.41
CA ALA A 112 -5.46 1.86 -8.16
C ALA A 112 -6.49 0.72 -8.27
N ILE A 113 -7.70 1.01 -8.74
CA ILE A 113 -8.79 0.04 -8.85
C ILE A 113 -8.41 -1.11 -9.79
N ILE A 114 -7.86 -0.84 -10.98
CA ILE A 114 -7.48 -1.87 -11.96
C ILE A 114 -6.49 -2.86 -11.35
N PHE A 115 -5.46 -2.37 -10.69
CA PHE A 115 -4.41 -3.23 -10.14
C PHE A 115 -4.86 -3.97 -8.87
N ILE A 116 -5.77 -3.38 -8.08
CA ILE A 116 -6.40 -4.08 -6.96
C ILE A 116 -7.34 -5.18 -7.48
N ASP A 117 -8.15 -4.88 -8.49
CA ASP A 117 -9.08 -5.83 -9.09
C ASP A 117 -8.37 -7.02 -9.74
N ILE A 118 -7.24 -6.78 -10.43
CA ILE A 118 -6.41 -7.86 -10.99
C ILE A 118 -5.91 -8.83 -9.92
N ASP A 119 -5.59 -8.34 -8.71
CA ASP A 119 -5.02 -9.17 -7.64
C ASP A 119 -6.08 -9.83 -6.76
N HIS A 120 -7.17 -9.12 -6.49
CA HIS A 120 -8.14 -9.46 -5.46
C HIS A 120 -9.56 -9.71 -6.00
N PHE A 121 -9.83 -9.38 -7.27
CA PHE A 121 -11.17 -9.38 -7.88
C PHE A 121 -12.20 -8.63 -7.03
N GLN A 122 -11.76 -7.51 -6.45
CA GLN A 122 -12.53 -6.69 -5.53
C GLN A 122 -12.38 -5.22 -5.92
N ILE A 123 -13.49 -4.50 -5.92
CA ILE A 123 -13.53 -3.05 -6.15
C ILE A 123 -13.63 -2.38 -4.77
N PRO A 124 -12.59 -1.68 -4.30
CA PRO A 124 -12.60 -1.07 -2.98
C PRO A 124 -13.52 0.16 -2.95
N ASP A 125 -14.46 0.17 -2.01
CA ASP A 125 -15.38 1.29 -1.78
C ASP A 125 -14.65 2.53 -1.30
N GLU A 126 -13.52 2.36 -0.60
CA GLU A 126 -12.64 3.42 -0.09
C GLU A 126 -12.05 4.29 -1.21
N ILE A 127 -11.99 3.77 -2.44
CA ILE A 127 -11.52 4.51 -3.62
C ILE A 127 -12.70 4.92 -4.50
N SER A 128 -13.65 4.02 -4.69
CA SER A 128 -14.75 4.19 -5.64
C SER A 128 -15.75 5.25 -5.19
N VAL A 129 -16.16 5.23 -3.91
CA VAL A 129 -17.15 6.19 -3.38
C VAL A 129 -16.61 7.62 -3.36
N PRO A 130 -15.39 7.90 -2.83
CA PRO A 130 -14.80 9.24 -2.93
C PRO A 130 -14.56 9.65 -4.38
N GLY A 131 -14.20 8.71 -5.26
CA GLY A 131 -14.02 8.98 -6.69
C GLY A 131 -15.29 9.47 -7.37
N VAL A 132 -16.43 8.82 -7.11
CA VAL A 132 -17.75 9.27 -7.62
C VAL A 132 -18.11 10.64 -7.07
N LEU A 133 -17.90 10.87 -5.77
CA LEU A 133 -18.18 12.16 -5.12
C LEU A 133 -17.35 13.29 -5.74
N LEU A 134 -16.03 13.11 -5.85
CA LEU A 134 -15.14 14.08 -6.47
C LEU A 134 -15.44 14.29 -7.95
N GLY A 135 -15.80 13.22 -8.68
CA GLY A 135 -16.23 13.32 -10.07
C GLY A 135 -17.48 14.19 -10.22
N CYS A 136 -18.48 14.00 -9.36
CA CYS A 136 -19.69 14.83 -9.37
C CYS A 136 -19.38 16.30 -9.06
N LEU A 137 -18.47 16.57 -8.11
CA LEU A 137 -18.09 17.91 -7.70
C LEU A 137 -17.25 18.64 -8.75
N LEU A 138 -16.28 17.95 -9.36
CA LEU A 138 -15.31 18.55 -10.28
C LEU A 138 -15.86 18.69 -11.71
N ARG A 139 -16.80 17.83 -12.13
CA ARG A 139 -17.38 17.87 -13.49
C ARG A 139 -17.91 19.24 -13.92
N PRO A 140 -18.75 19.96 -13.15
CA PRO A 140 -19.23 21.28 -13.55
C PRO A 140 -18.09 22.32 -13.67
N LEU A 141 -17.07 22.21 -12.81
CA LEU A 141 -15.90 23.10 -12.84
C LEU A 141 -14.97 22.81 -14.03
N ALA A 142 -14.86 21.53 -14.40
CA ALA A 142 -13.97 21.07 -15.46
C ALA A 142 -14.51 21.31 -16.87
N PHE A 143 -15.83 21.22 -17.05
CA PHE A 143 -16.45 21.21 -18.39
C PHE A 143 -17.55 22.25 -18.58
N GLU A 144 -17.73 23.19 -17.64
CA GLU A 144 -18.73 24.26 -17.70
C GLU A 144 -20.17 23.74 -17.93
N VAL A 145 -20.45 22.55 -17.38
CA VAL A 145 -21.75 21.88 -17.47
C VAL A 145 -22.58 22.12 -16.20
N PRO A 146 -23.92 21.94 -16.25
CA PRO A 146 -24.77 22.09 -15.07
C PRO A 146 -24.33 21.22 -13.88
N TRP A 147 -24.49 21.72 -12.66
CA TRP A 147 -24.04 21.05 -11.43
C TRP A 147 -24.65 19.65 -11.24
N TYR A 148 -25.88 19.43 -11.68
CA TYR A 148 -26.57 18.14 -11.57
C TYR A 148 -26.07 17.10 -12.59
N SER A 149 -25.32 17.50 -13.62
CA SER A 149 -24.88 16.60 -14.69
C SER A 149 -23.98 15.47 -14.20
N GLY A 150 -23.18 15.72 -13.16
CA GLY A 150 -22.37 14.68 -12.51
C GLY A 150 -23.22 13.64 -11.81
N VAL A 151 -24.23 14.08 -11.06
CA VAL A 151 -25.17 13.22 -10.34
C VAL A 151 -25.98 12.37 -11.32
N VAL A 152 -26.48 12.97 -12.40
CA VAL A 152 -27.20 12.25 -13.45
C VAL A 152 -26.29 11.20 -14.10
N ALA A 153 -25.05 11.55 -14.45
CA ALA A 153 -24.10 10.60 -15.02
C ALA A 153 -23.80 9.43 -14.06
N ALA A 154 -23.61 9.71 -12.77
CA ALA A 154 -23.39 8.69 -11.74
C ALA A 154 -24.63 7.79 -11.57
N ALA A 155 -25.83 8.35 -11.55
CA ALA A 155 -27.08 7.61 -11.45
C ALA A 155 -27.30 6.70 -12.67
N LEU A 156 -27.03 7.19 -13.88
CA LEU A 156 -27.11 6.40 -15.11
C LEU A 156 -26.09 5.26 -15.12
N ALA A 157 -24.84 5.53 -14.71
CA ALA A 157 -23.81 4.51 -14.62
C ALA A 157 -24.16 3.42 -13.59
N ALA A 158 -24.63 3.82 -12.40
CA ALA A 158 -25.10 2.88 -11.37
C ALA A 158 -26.31 2.08 -11.86
N GLY A 159 -27.29 2.72 -12.49
CA GLY A 159 -28.45 2.07 -13.07
C GLY A 159 -28.08 1.05 -14.13
N ALA A 160 -27.13 1.37 -15.02
CA ALA A 160 -26.63 0.45 -16.02
C ALA A 160 -25.94 -0.77 -15.40
N LEU A 161 -25.09 -0.58 -14.39
CA LEU A 161 -24.42 -1.68 -13.67
C LEU A 161 -25.43 -2.58 -12.95
N LEU A 162 -26.44 -2.00 -12.31
CA LEU A 162 -27.52 -2.76 -11.67
C LEU A 162 -28.35 -3.53 -12.69
N ALA A 163 -28.66 -2.93 -13.84
CA ALA A 163 -29.38 -3.59 -14.92
C ALA A 163 -28.57 -4.77 -15.49
N LEU A 164 -27.26 -4.61 -15.69
CA LEU A 164 -26.37 -5.70 -16.13
C LEU A 164 -26.32 -6.82 -15.09
N ARG A 165 -26.16 -6.48 -13.80
CA ARG A 165 -26.19 -7.46 -12.70
C ARG A 165 -27.51 -8.22 -12.67
N TRP A 166 -28.62 -7.51 -12.78
CA TRP A 166 -29.96 -8.11 -12.77
C TRP A 166 -30.18 -9.00 -14.00
N GLY A 167 -29.84 -8.51 -15.19
CA GLY A 167 -29.92 -9.29 -16.44
C GLY A 167 -29.07 -10.56 -16.41
N PHE A 168 -27.86 -10.49 -15.85
CA PHE A 168 -27.01 -11.67 -15.67
C PHE A 168 -27.63 -12.67 -14.67
N ALA A 169 -28.19 -12.18 -13.55
CA ALA A 169 -28.85 -13.03 -12.58
C ALA A 169 -30.08 -13.74 -13.17
N THR A 170 -30.91 -13.03 -13.93
CA THR A 170 -32.09 -13.61 -14.61
C THR A 170 -31.69 -14.63 -15.68
N LEU A 171 -30.67 -14.34 -16.50
CA LEU A 171 -30.22 -15.26 -17.56
C LEU A 171 -29.60 -16.55 -17.00
N ARG A 172 -28.96 -16.48 -15.83
CA ARG A 172 -28.34 -17.65 -15.19
C ARG A 172 -29.29 -18.43 -14.28
N GLY A 173 -30.56 -18.00 -14.15
CA GLY A 173 -31.49 -18.62 -13.20
C GLY A 173 -31.02 -18.54 -11.75
N ILE A 174 -30.12 -17.60 -11.43
CA ILE A 174 -29.64 -17.38 -10.07
C ILE A 174 -30.69 -16.50 -9.41
N GLU A 175 -31.73 -17.11 -8.86
CA GLU A 175 -32.74 -16.42 -8.07
C GLU A 175 -32.09 -15.77 -6.84
N GLY A 176 -31.93 -14.44 -6.88
CA GLY A 176 -32.15 -13.53 -5.76
C GLY A 176 -31.41 -13.73 -4.42
N HIS A 177 -30.39 -14.58 -4.30
CA HIS A 177 -29.65 -14.71 -3.05
C HIS A 177 -28.66 -13.55 -2.84
N GLY A 178 -29.14 -12.47 -2.21
CA GLY A 178 -28.23 -11.51 -1.57
C GLY A 178 -28.68 -10.04 -1.56
N LEU A 179 -29.95 -9.75 -1.26
CA LEU A 179 -30.39 -8.42 -0.79
C LEU A 179 -30.56 -8.39 0.75
N ARG A 180 -29.99 -9.35 1.49
CA ARG A 180 -30.06 -9.39 2.95
C ARG A 180 -28.67 -9.47 3.57
N GLY A 181 -28.29 -8.35 4.17
CA GLY A 181 -27.56 -8.33 5.43
C GLY A 181 -26.07 -8.65 5.38
N ARG A 182 -25.30 -7.73 5.98
CA ARG A 182 -24.02 -8.02 6.63
C ARG A 182 -24.05 -9.38 7.31
N GLU A 183 -23.17 -10.27 6.86
CA GLU A 183 -22.54 -11.30 7.67
C GLU A 183 -21.32 -11.76 6.86
N ALA A 184 -20.18 -11.11 7.11
CA ALA A 184 -18.91 -11.70 6.75
C ALA A 184 -18.87 -13.09 7.39
N PRO A 185 -18.53 -14.17 6.67
CA PRO A 185 -18.26 -15.44 7.30
C PRO A 185 -17.13 -15.21 8.29
N GLY A 186 -17.45 -15.32 9.58
CA GLY A 186 -16.45 -15.41 10.63
C GLY A 186 -15.47 -16.51 10.24
N HIS A 187 -14.26 -16.12 9.89
CA HIS A 187 -13.15 -17.04 9.68
C HIS A 187 -12.68 -17.52 11.05
N ASP A 188 -13.52 -18.28 11.74
CA ASP A 188 -13.14 -19.07 12.90
C ASP A 188 -12.94 -20.52 12.43
N ARG A 189 -11.93 -20.71 11.58
CA ARG A 189 -11.31 -22.03 11.43
C ARG A 189 -10.20 -22.11 12.45
N GLY A 190 -10.53 -22.72 13.59
CA GLY A 190 -9.56 -23.23 14.53
C GLY A 190 -8.52 -24.09 13.81
N LEU A 191 -7.38 -23.47 13.50
CA LEU A 191 -6.15 -24.19 13.20
C LEU A 191 -5.57 -24.66 14.54
N PRO A 192 -5.29 -25.96 14.73
CA PRO A 192 -4.57 -26.42 15.89
C PRO A 192 -3.19 -25.75 15.89
N ARG A 193 -2.90 -24.96 16.93
CA ARG A 193 -1.53 -24.44 17.16
C ARG A 193 -0.62 -25.63 17.42
N PRO A 194 0.45 -25.84 16.62
CA PRO A 194 1.45 -26.82 16.98
C PRO A 194 2.27 -26.26 18.13
N GLY A 195 2.27 -26.95 19.28
CA GLY A 195 3.27 -26.71 20.34
C GLY A 195 2.77 -26.28 21.73
N GLY A 196 1.49 -26.46 22.07
CA GLY A 196 1.04 -26.31 23.47
C GLY A 196 1.18 -27.63 24.24
N PRO A 197 1.85 -27.66 25.42
CA PRO A 197 2.02 -28.89 26.18
C PRO A 197 0.69 -29.34 26.82
N ALA A 198 0.45 -30.66 26.82
CA ALA A 198 -0.72 -31.29 27.41
C ALA A 198 -0.84 -31.00 28.91
N PRO A 199 -2.06 -30.83 29.47
CA PRO A 199 -2.24 -30.59 30.88
C PRO A 199 -2.24 -31.91 31.66
N GLY A 200 -1.45 -31.97 32.72
CA GLY A 200 -1.60 -32.96 33.79
C GLY A 200 -0.51 -34.04 33.81
N GLY A 201 0.58 -33.75 34.51
CA GLY A 201 1.63 -34.72 34.82
C GLY A 201 2.60 -34.09 35.81
N ALA A 202 2.42 -34.41 37.08
CA ALA A 202 3.23 -33.94 38.20
C ALA A 202 4.74 -34.07 37.93
N LEU A 203 5.49 -32.98 38.14
CA LEU A 203 6.72 -33.04 38.93
C LEU A 203 7.16 -31.65 39.37
N ARG A 204 7.12 -31.47 40.70
CA ARG A 204 7.72 -30.36 41.44
C ARG A 204 9.18 -30.22 41.04
N LEU A 205 9.63 -29.02 40.65
CA LEU A 205 10.99 -28.52 40.85
C LEU A 205 11.12 -27.10 40.26
N HIS A 206 10.65 -26.07 40.98
CA HIS A 206 11.34 -24.78 41.04
C HIS A 206 10.67 -23.82 42.03
N GLN A 207 10.97 -23.99 43.32
CA GLN A 207 10.98 -22.88 44.27
C GLN A 207 12.19 -23.05 45.19
N ARG A 208 13.33 -22.53 44.73
CA ARG A 208 14.43 -22.07 45.58
C ARG A 208 15.38 -21.34 44.66
N HIS A 209 15.34 -20.01 44.70
CA HIS A 209 16.49 -19.11 44.63
C HIS A 209 15.99 -17.67 44.50
N ARG A 210 15.50 -17.12 45.62
CA ARG A 210 15.60 -15.69 45.92
C ARG A 210 16.21 -15.56 47.32
N GLY A 211 17.31 -14.81 47.39
CA GLY A 211 17.83 -14.23 48.62
C GLY A 211 18.88 -15.05 49.36
N ARG A 212 20.17 -14.71 49.17
CA ARG A 212 21.10 -14.27 50.23
C ARG A 212 22.53 -14.14 49.70
N GLY A 213 23.07 -12.93 49.81
CA GLY A 213 24.47 -12.63 50.14
C GLY A 213 25.57 -12.97 49.12
N ARG A 214 26.08 -11.96 48.40
CA ARG A 214 27.49 -11.94 48.00
C ARG A 214 28.22 -10.89 48.84
N PRO A 215 29.30 -11.24 49.57
CA PRO A 215 30.22 -10.26 50.12
C PRO A 215 31.25 -9.79 49.07
N ALA A 216 31.87 -8.66 49.42
CA ALA A 216 32.72 -7.72 48.67
C ALA A 216 34.00 -8.31 48.02
N PRO A 217 34.66 -7.56 47.10
CA PRO A 217 35.82 -8.03 46.34
C PRO A 217 37.13 -7.85 47.13
N ARG A 218 38.01 -8.84 47.07
CA ARG A 218 39.40 -8.76 47.55
C ARG A 218 40.39 -8.93 46.41
N ASP A 219 41.17 -7.87 46.24
CA ASP A 219 42.61 -7.80 46.04
C ASP A 219 43.23 -8.26 44.71
N ALA A 220 43.71 -7.23 43.99
CA ALA A 220 44.67 -7.29 42.90
C ALA A 220 46.10 -7.56 43.41
N PRO A 221 47.00 -8.15 42.60
CA PRO A 221 48.43 -8.04 42.81
C PRO A 221 49.03 -6.82 42.10
N ALA A 222 49.88 -6.15 42.85
CA ALA A 222 50.58 -4.91 42.53
C ALA A 222 51.56 -5.01 41.35
N ARG A 223 51.64 -3.92 40.57
CA ARG A 223 52.83 -3.53 39.83
C ARG A 223 53.81 -2.84 40.79
N ARG A 224 55.08 -3.27 40.81
CA ARG A 224 56.23 -2.43 41.16
C ARG A 224 57.27 -2.58 40.05
N GLY A 225 57.81 -1.46 39.60
CA GLY A 225 58.77 -1.38 38.51
C GLY A 225 60.23 -1.29 38.95
N ALA A 226 61.07 -1.45 37.92
CA ALA A 226 62.39 -0.85 37.68
C ALA A 226 63.59 -1.14 38.62
N ALA A 227 64.64 -1.75 38.04
CA ALA A 227 66.08 -1.39 38.06
C ALA A 227 66.91 -2.64 37.65
N SER A 228 67.48 -2.70 36.44
CA SER A 228 68.83 -2.28 36.03
C SER A 228 69.98 -3.28 36.32
N ARG A 229 70.76 -3.55 35.26
CA ARG A 229 72.16 -4.04 35.17
C ARG A 229 72.39 -5.55 35.04
N GLY A 230 72.90 -5.92 33.86
CA GLY A 230 73.79 -7.05 33.65
C GLY A 230 75.22 -6.74 34.14
N PRO A 231 76.19 -7.57 33.71
CA PRO A 231 77.10 -8.35 34.55
C PRO A 231 78.03 -7.53 35.45
#